data_AF-A0A934QK31-F1
#
_entry.id   AF-A0A934QK31-F1
#
_cell.length_a   1.000
_cell.length_b   1.000
_cell.length_c   1.000
_cell.angle_alpha   90.00
_cell.angle_beta   90.00
_cell.angle_gamma   90.00
#
_symmetry.space_group_name_H-M   'P 1'
#
loop_
_entity.id
_entity.type
_entity.pdbx_description
1 polymer ?
#
loop_
_entity_poly.entity_id
_entity_poly.type
_entity_poly.pdbx_seq_one_letter_code
_entity_poly.pdbx_strand_id
1 'polypeptide(L)'
;MLYRLRIACALLLMVLALLPVRGMAQNLDPHQLYERSCGRCHEEHAREFVEKKLSLDDDGALVSQNGLKLEMFLKSGHGGLNTEETDIILDHLAAINRGHGLFEDKCRICHDRAYELARLKLFIQDDKLVGRYTDRDIEAFLTHHGRLTATEVPFMVETLRRQLQTTSK
;
A
#
# COMPACT_ATOMS: atom_id res chain seq x y z
N MET A 1 -20.99 -54.16 -13.71
CA MET A 1 -21.13 -53.03 -12.76
C MET A 1 -19.79 -52.38 -12.37
N LEU A 2 -18.67 -53.12 -12.27
CA LEU A 2 -17.37 -52.59 -11.84
C LEU A 2 -16.64 -51.65 -12.84
N TYR A 3 -16.98 -51.71 -14.14
CA TYR A 3 -16.33 -50.88 -15.17
C TYR A 3 -16.80 -49.42 -15.18
N ARG A 4 -18.07 -49.16 -14.81
CA ARG A 4 -18.66 -47.82 -14.77
C ARG A 4 -18.12 -46.98 -13.60
N LEU A 5 -17.70 -47.64 -12.51
CA LEU A 5 -17.12 -46.99 -11.33
C LEU A 5 -15.68 -46.50 -11.58
N ARG A 6 -14.91 -47.20 -12.44
CA ARG A 6 -13.54 -46.81 -12.81
C ARG A 6 -13.48 -45.61 -13.76
N ILE A 7 -14.43 -45.49 -14.68
CA ILE A 7 -14.52 -44.37 -15.62
C ILE A 7 -14.96 -43.09 -14.89
N ALA A 8 -15.85 -43.21 -13.91
CA ALA A 8 -16.30 -42.07 -13.09
C ALA A 8 -15.15 -41.47 -12.24
N CYS A 9 -14.28 -42.31 -11.66
CA CYS A 9 -13.09 -41.81 -10.93
C CYS A 9 -12.06 -41.13 -11.85
N ALA A 10 -11.86 -41.63 -13.07
CA ALA A 10 -10.90 -41.03 -14.01
C ALA A 10 -11.37 -39.65 -14.53
N LEU A 11 -12.67 -39.47 -14.76
CA LEU A 11 -13.25 -38.18 -15.15
C LEU A 11 -13.23 -37.15 -14.00
N LEU A 12 -13.45 -37.58 -12.76
CA LEU A 12 -13.41 -36.70 -11.59
C LEU A 12 -11.99 -36.15 -11.31
N LEU A 13 -10.96 -36.96 -11.55
CA LEU A 13 -9.55 -36.53 -11.41
C LEU A 13 -9.11 -35.57 -12.52
N MET A 14 -9.66 -35.68 -13.74
CA MET A 14 -9.34 -34.79 -14.85
C MET A 14 -9.98 -33.40 -14.71
N VAL A 15 -11.16 -33.31 -14.09
CA VAL A 15 -11.82 -32.03 -13.79
C VAL A 15 -11.12 -31.26 -12.66
N LEU A 16 -10.49 -31.95 -11.70
CA LEU A 16 -9.73 -31.29 -10.63
C LEU A 16 -8.41 -30.64 -11.11
N ALA A 17 -7.85 -31.14 -12.21
CA ALA A 17 -6.59 -30.61 -12.80
C ALA A 17 -6.78 -29.33 -13.62
N LEU A 18 -8.03 -28.94 -13.91
CA LEU A 18 -8.38 -27.71 -14.65
C LEU A 18 -8.72 -26.53 -13.73
N LEU A 19 -8.54 -26.68 -12.41
CA LEU A 19 -8.69 -25.56 -11.51
C LEU A 19 -7.55 -24.56 -11.81
N PRO A 20 -7.87 -23.32 -12.23
CA PRO A 20 -6.86 -22.30 -12.43
C PRO A 20 -6.19 -22.08 -11.08
N VAL A 21 -4.90 -22.40 -11.00
CA VAL A 21 -4.05 -21.91 -9.91
C VAL A 21 -4.10 -20.40 -10.05
N ARG A 22 -4.91 -19.74 -9.22
CA ARG A 22 -4.84 -18.29 -9.08
C ARG A 22 -3.41 -18.01 -8.61
N GLY A 23 -2.57 -17.57 -9.54
CA GLY A 23 -1.26 -17.04 -9.20
C GLY A 23 -1.46 -16.04 -8.09
N MET A 24 -0.73 -16.20 -6.99
CA MET A 24 -0.76 -15.19 -5.94
C MET A 24 -0.27 -13.90 -6.59
N ALA A 25 -1.20 -12.95 -6.80
CA ALA A 25 -0.85 -11.61 -7.22
C ALA A 25 0.20 -11.12 -6.23
N GLN A 26 1.44 -10.98 -6.68
CA GLN A 26 2.48 -10.43 -5.83
C GLN A 26 2.11 -8.98 -5.64
N ASN A 27 1.77 -8.61 -4.39
CA ASN A 27 1.50 -7.23 -4.07
C ASN A 27 2.82 -6.46 -4.23
N LEU A 28 2.99 -5.80 -5.37
CA LEU A 28 4.16 -5.01 -5.70
C LEU A 28 4.33 -3.95 -4.61
N ASP A 29 5.50 -3.91 -3.97
CA ASP A 29 5.79 -2.89 -2.94
C ASP A 29 5.92 -1.51 -3.62
N PRO A 30 4.99 -0.56 -3.36
CA PRO A 30 5.03 0.75 -3.98
C PRO A 30 6.26 1.58 -3.58
N HIS A 31 6.87 1.33 -2.41
CA HIS A 31 8.10 2.01 -2.01
C HIS A 31 9.26 1.54 -2.88
N GLN A 32 9.42 0.22 -3.03
CA GLN A 32 10.46 -0.34 -3.91
C GLN A 32 10.23 0.05 -5.37
N LEU A 33 8.96 0.10 -5.79
CA LEU A 33 8.60 0.56 -7.14
C LEU A 33 9.03 2.01 -7.36
N TYR A 34 8.75 2.90 -6.41
CA TYR A 34 9.17 4.30 -6.48
C TYR A 34 10.70 4.43 -6.47
N GLU A 35 11.39 3.78 -5.54
CA GLU A 35 12.86 3.87 -5.42
C GLU A 35 13.55 3.40 -6.70
N ARG A 36 13.08 2.29 -7.28
CA ARG A 36 13.62 1.72 -8.53
C ARG A 36 13.35 2.61 -9.74
N SER A 37 12.10 3.07 -9.90
CA SER A 37 11.64 3.70 -11.14
C SER A 37 11.75 5.23 -11.13
N CYS A 38 11.75 5.86 -9.95
CA CYS A 38 11.67 7.30 -9.78
C CYS A 38 12.86 7.88 -8.99
N GLY A 39 13.31 7.20 -7.92
CA GLY A 39 14.28 7.72 -6.95
C GLY A 39 15.68 8.02 -7.49
N ARG A 40 16.03 7.55 -8.71
CA ARG A 40 17.31 7.92 -9.36
C ARG A 40 17.30 9.34 -9.95
N CYS A 41 16.13 9.89 -10.24
CA CYS A 41 15.98 11.20 -10.88
C CYS A 41 15.19 12.19 -10.02
N HIS A 42 14.34 11.69 -9.13
CA HIS A 42 13.59 12.47 -8.15
C HIS A 42 14.17 12.26 -6.75
N GLU A 43 13.59 12.91 -5.74
CA GLU A 43 13.95 12.70 -4.35
C GLU A 43 13.91 11.21 -3.98
N GLU A 44 14.86 10.77 -3.15
CA GLU A 44 15.06 9.35 -2.79
C GLU A 44 13.78 8.71 -2.24
N HIS A 45 13.01 9.49 -1.48
CA HIS A 45 11.78 9.03 -0.87
C HIS A 45 10.56 9.73 -1.47
N ALA A 46 9.53 8.94 -1.79
CA ALA A 46 8.29 9.38 -2.42
C ALA A 46 7.62 10.56 -1.69
N ARG A 47 7.74 10.60 -0.36
CA ARG A 47 7.18 11.68 0.44
C ARG A 47 7.73 13.06 0.07
N GLU A 48 9.05 13.17 0.01
CA GLU A 48 9.69 14.45 -0.26
C GLU A 48 9.34 14.95 -1.66
N PHE A 49 9.25 14.03 -2.61
CA PHE A 49 8.76 14.32 -3.96
C PHE A 49 7.30 14.79 -3.95
N VAL A 50 6.40 14.10 -3.25
CA VAL A 50 4.98 14.48 -3.14
C VAL A 50 4.84 15.87 -2.55
N GLU A 51 5.47 16.14 -1.40
CA GLU A 51 5.38 17.43 -0.71
C GLU A 51 5.90 18.60 -1.55
N LYS A 52 6.99 18.37 -2.30
CA LYS A 52 7.60 19.43 -3.11
C LYS A 52 6.92 19.63 -4.45
N LYS A 53 6.42 18.57 -5.09
CA LYS A 53 6.12 18.57 -6.53
C LYS A 53 4.66 18.32 -6.87
N LEU A 54 3.88 17.76 -5.95
CA LEU A 54 2.53 17.29 -6.22
C LEU A 54 1.48 17.93 -5.31
N SER A 55 0.30 18.14 -5.86
CA SER A 55 -0.92 18.46 -5.14
C SER A 55 -2.08 17.63 -5.69
N LEU A 56 -3.22 17.66 -5.00
CA LEU A 56 -4.47 17.12 -5.53
C LEU A 56 -5.26 18.25 -6.18
N ASP A 57 -5.90 17.96 -7.32
CA ASP A 57 -6.93 18.84 -7.89
C ASP A 57 -8.29 18.62 -7.20
N ASP A 58 -9.32 19.35 -7.65
CA ASP A 58 -10.68 19.30 -7.08
C ASP A 58 -11.32 17.90 -7.23
N ASP A 59 -10.88 17.11 -8.21
CA ASP A 59 -11.34 15.74 -8.46
C ASP A 59 -10.51 14.70 -7.66
N GLY A 60 -9.49 15.14 -6.91
CA GLY A 60 -8.59 14.27 -6.16
C GLY A 60 -7.51 13.60 -7.03
N ALA A 61 -7.27 14.09 -8.24
CA ALA A 61 -6.17 13.60 -9.07
C ALA A 61 -4.86 14.30 -8.72
N LEU A 62 -3.75 13.56 -8.76
CA LEU A 62 -2.42 14.13 -8.57
C LEU A 62 -2.05 15.02 -9.75
N VAL A 63 -1.71 16.28 -9.46
CA VAL A 63 -1.23 17.26 -10.42
C VAL A 63 0.15 17.77 -10.02
N SER A 64 0.95 18.10 -11.03
CA SER A 64 2.20 18.84 -10.85
C SER A 64 1.95 20.29 -10.43
N GLN A 65 3.01 20.99 -10.03
CA GLN A 65 2.97 22.43 -9.73
C GLN A 65 2.38 23.30 -10.87
N ASN A 66 2.46 22.83 -12.12
CA ASN A 66 1.92 23.54 -13.28
C ASN A 66 0.48 23.09 -13.64
N GLY A 67 -0.19 22.32 -12.77
CA GLY A 67 -1.57 21.85 -12.95
C GLY A 67 -1.73 20.65 -13.89
N LEU A 68 -0.64 20.11 -14.44
CA LEU A 68 -0.72 18.94 -15.33
C LEU A 68 -0.88 17.65 -14.53
N LYS A 69 -1.82 16.79 -14.93
CA LYS A 69 -2.10 15.49 -14.28
C LYS A 69 -0.89 14.56 -14.37
N LEU A 70 -0.45 14.04 -13.22
CA LEU A 70 0.69 13.13 -13.11
C LEU A 70 0.51 11.88 -13.97
N GLU A 71 -0.71 11.35 -14.00
CA GLU A 71 -1.08 10.17 -14.80
C GLU A 71 -0.68 10.32 -16.29
N MET A 72 -0.79 11.52 -16.86
CA MET A 72 -0.44 11.76 -18.26
C MET A 72 1.06 11.52 -18.52
N PHE A 73 1.92 11.94 -17.61
CA PHE A 73 3.36 11.73 -17.73
C PHE A 73 3.71 10.25 -17.60
N LEU A 74 3.14 9.57 -16.61
CA LEU A 74 3.38 8.14 -16.39
C LEU A 74 2.91 7.31 -17.60
N LYS A 75 1.72 7.60 -18.13
CA LYS A 75 1.18 6.94 -19.33
C LYS A 75 1.98 7.23 -20.61
N SER A 76 2.71 8.34 -20.67
CA SER A 76 3.66 8.62 -21.77
C SER A 76 4.98 7.84 -21.67
N GLY A 77 5.17 7.02 -20.63
CA GLY A 77 6.36 6.20 -20.42
C GLY A 77 7.37 6.78 -19.43
N HIS A 78 7.06 7.91 -18.77
CA HIS A 78 7.93 8.46 -17.72
C HIS A 78 8.04 7.48 -16.55
N GLY A 79 9.27 7.21 -16.11
CA GLY A 79 9.55 6.19 -15.09
C GLY A 79 9.51 4.74 -15.60
N GLY A 80 9.21 4.50 -16.88
CA GLY A 80 9.25 3.17 -17.50
C GLY A 80 8.27 2.17 -16.88
N LEU A 81 7.15 2.65 -16.33
CA LEU A 81 6.13 1.84 -15.68
C LEU A 81 5.20 1.20 -16.70
N ASN A 82 4.74 -0.02 -16.43
CA ASN A 82 3.57 -0.57 -17.12
C ASN A 82 2.25 0.01 -16.53
N THR A 83 1.10 -0.39 -17.09
CA THR A 83 -0.21 0.10 -16.64
C THR A 83 -0.49 -0.21 -15.16
N GLU A 84 -0.26 -1.45 -14.72
CA GLU A 84 -0.48 -1.86 -13.33
C GLU A 84 0.44 -1.10 -12.37
N GLU A 85 1.72 -0.98 -12.71
CA GLU A 85 2.69 -0.21 -11.92
C GLU A 85 2.36 1.28 -11.85
N THR A 86 1.79 1.84 -12.93
CA THR A 86 1.32 3.22 -12.97
C THR A 86 0.20 3.44 -11.96
N ASP A 87 -0.79 2.53 -11.94
CA ASP A 87 -1.93 2.62 -11.02
C ASP A 87 -1.45 2.51 -9.55
N ILE A 88 -0.50 1.60 -9.29
CA ILE A 88 0.10 1.43 -7.96
C ILE A 88 0.84 2.70 -7.50
N ILE A 89 1.65 3.32 -8.37
CA ILE A 89 2.37 4.55 -8.04
C ILE A 89 1.42 5.71 -7.82
N LEU A 90 0.38 5.85 -8.65
CA LEU A 90 -0.61 6.91 -8.47
C LEU A 90 -1.34 6.80 -7.13
N ASP A 91 -1.81 5.59 -6.78
CA ASP A 91 -2.45 5.36 -5.48
C ASP A 91 -1.50 5.65 -4.32
N HIS A 92 -0.26 5.17 -4.41
CA HIS A 92 0.75 5.39 -3.37
C HIS A 92 1.04 6.87 -3.12
N LEU A 93 1.30 7.63 -4.18
CA LEU A 93 1.60 9.07 -4.08
C LEU A 93 0.37 9.86 -3.61
N ALA A 94 -0.84 9.46 -4.00
CA ALA A 94 -2.07 10.09 -3.55
C ALA A 94 -2.35 9.80 -2.07
N ALA A 95 -2.04 8.58 -1.60
CA ALA A 95 -2.13 8.23 -0.19
C ALA A 95 -1.15 9.04 0.67
N ILE A 96 0.09 9.24 0.18
CA ILE A 96 1.06 10.11 0.85
C ILE A 96 0.54 11.55 0.93
N ASN A 97 0.03 12.10 -0.19
CA ASN A 97 -0.45 13.47 -0.24
C ASN A 97 -1.61 13.70 0.74
N ARG A 98 -2.62 12.82 0.72
CA ARG A 98 -3.76 12.85 1.65
C ARG A 98 -3.37 12.67 3.11
N GLY A 99 -2.25 11.99 3.37
CA GLY A 99 -1.71 11.81 4.71
C GLY A 99 -1.16 13.12 5.31
N HIS A 100 -0.95 14.17 4.50
CA HIS A 100 -0.45 15.49 4.90
C HIS A 100 0.74 15.45 5.87
N GLY A 101 1.59 14.43 5.76
CA GLY A 101 2.74 14.29 6.65
C GLY A 101 2.41 13.97 8.11
N LEU A 102 1.17 13.61 8.45
CA LEU A 102 0.67 13.45 9.83
C LEU A 102 1.58 12.60 10.74
N PHE A 103 2.16 11.51 10.22
CA PHE A 103 3.08 10.67 10.99
C PHE A 103 4.36 11.42 11.37
N GLU A 104 4.88 12.28 10.49
CA GLU A 104 6.05 13.09 10.78
C GLU A 104 5.74 14.19 11.78
N ASP A 105 4.61 14.84 11.63
CA ASP A 105 4.27 15.97 12.49
C ASP A 105 3.99 15.52 13.93
N LYS A 106 3.40 14.32 14.09
CA LYS A 106 2.87 13.87 15.39
C LYS A 106 3.53 12.65 15.98
N CYS A 107 4.09 11.75 15.16
CA CYS A 107 4.60 10.46 15.62
C CYS A 107 6.14 10.39 15.64
N ARG A 108 6.82 11.07 14.70
CA ARG A 108 8.28 11.08 14.55
C ARG A 108 9.07 11.67 15.73
N ILE A 109 8.40 12.35 16.64
CA ILE A 109 9.01 12.82 17.89
C ILE A 109 9.38 11.66 18.84
N CYS A 110 8.65 10.54 18.76
CA CYS A 110 8.88 9.36 19.61
C CYS A 110 9.15 8.08 18.82
N HIS A 111 8.81 8.07 17.54
CA HIS A 111 9.01 6.94 16.64
C HIS A 111 10.02 7.32 15.55
N ASP A 112 10.70 6.31 15.01
CA ASP A 112 11.53 6.48 13.82
C ASP A 112 10.62 6.51 12.57
N ARG A 113 10.77 5.60 11.62
CA ARG A 113 9.95 5.57 10.40
C ARG A 113 8.64 4.80 10.61
N ALA A 114 7.59 5.24 9.93
CA ALA A 114 6.28 4.59 9.96
C ALA A 114 6.36 3.12 9.53
N TYR A 115 7.19 2.82 8.53
CA TYR A 115 7.37 1.44 8.07
C TYR A 115 8.02 0.55 9.13
N GLU A 116 9.01 1.07 9.88
CA GLU A 116 9.70 0.32 10.93
C GLU A 116 8.75 0.06 12.09
N LEU A 117 8.02 1.09 12.53
CA LEU A 117 7.01 0.96 13.57
C LEU A 117 5.99 -0.11 13.19
N ALA A 118 5.41 0.00 11.99
CA ALA A 118 4.40 -0.93 11.53
C ALA A 118 4.95 -2.35 11.47
N ARG A 119 6.02 -2.60 10.71
CA ARG A 119 6.51 -3.96 10.48
C ARG A 119 7.06 -4.63 11.72
N LEU A 120 7.73 -3.88 12.60
CA LEU A 120 8.32 -4.46 13.82
C LEU A 120 7.29 -4.64 14.93
N LYS A 121 6.33 -3.73 15.06
CA LYS A 121 5.47 -3.66 16.26
C LYS A 121 4.01 -3.99 16.01
N LEU A 122 3.55 -4.05 14.76
CA LEU A 122 2.15 -4.23 14.43
C LEU A 122 1.93 -5.47 13.55
N PHE A 123 0.70 -5.96 13.54
CA PHE A 123 0.22 -6.99 12.62
C PHE A 123 -1.29 -6.82 12.38
N ILE A 124 -1.81 -7.52 11.38
CA ILE A 124 -3.25 -7.55 11.10
C ILE A 124 -3.83 -8.85 11.67
N GLN A 125 -4.89 -8.74 12.47
CA GLN A 125 -5.66 -9.87 13.00
C GLN A 125 -7.15 -9.52 12.94
N ASP A 126 -7.96 -10.42 12.38
CA ASP A 126 -9.41 -10.23 12.25
C ASP A 126 -9.79 -8.86 11.65
N ASP A 127 -9.03 -8.46 10.61
CA ASP A 127 -9.12 -7.17 9.91
C ASP A 127 -8.85 -5.93 10.77
N LYS A 128 -8.26 -6.10 11.96
CA LYS A 128 -7.81 -5.03 12.85
C LYS A 128 -6.30 -4.88 12.84
N LEU A 129 -5.84 -3.64 13.00
CA LEU A 129 -4.44 -3.34 13.25
C LEU A 129 -4.17 -3.53 14.75
N VAL A 130 -3.29 -4.47 15.08
CA VAL A 130 -3.04 -4.90 16.46
C VAL A 130 -1.56 -4.78 16.81
N GLY A 131 -1.27 -4.43 18.06
CA GLY A 131 0.10 -4.42 18.60
C GLY A 131 0.63 -5.84 18.81
N ARG A 132 1.74 -6.18 18.14
CA ARG A 132 2.36 -7.51 18.10
C ARG A 132 2.71 -8.11 19.47
N TYR A 133 3.06 -7.27 20.43
CA TYR A 133 3.53 -7.70 21.75
C TYR A 133 2.55 -7.37 22.88
N THR A 134 1.44 -6.73 22.56
CA THR A 134 0.49 -6.20 23.55
C THR A 134 -0.95 -6.61 23.29
N ASP A 135 -1.24 -7.20 22.12
CA ASP A 135 -2.57 -7.52 21.61
C ASP A 135 -3.55 -6.33 21.64
N ARG A 136 -3.00 -5.11 21.68
CA ARG A 136 -3.79 -3.88 21.79
C ARG A 136 -4.36 -3.52 20.42
N ASP A 137 -5.66 -3.23 20.38
CA ASP A 137 -6.32 -2.60 19.25
C ASP A 137 -5.72 -1.20 19.02
N ILE A 138 -5.06 -1.01 17.88
CA ILE A 138 -4.31 0.22 17.59
C ILE A 138 -5.24 1.40 17.32
N GLU A 139 -6.40 1.18 16.72
CA GLU A 139 -7.37 2.25 16.49
C GLU A 139 -7.86 2.82 17.83
N ALA A 140 -8.26 1.95 18.76
CA ALA A 140 -8.67 2.35 20.10
C ALA A 140 -7.51 2.96 20.91
N PHE A 141 -6.27 2.52 20.68
CA PHE A 141 -5.10 3.09 21.35
C PHE A 141 -4.81 4.52 20.89
N LEU A 142 -4.94 4.79 19.58
CA LEU A 142 -4.61 6.07 18.97
C LEU A 142 -5.56 7.21 19.38
N THR A 143 -6.75 6.91 19.91
CA THR A 143 -7.65 7.94 20.48
C THR A 143 -7.03 8.66 21.69
N HIS A 144 -6.03 8.05 22.33
CA HIS A 144 -5.34 8.58 23.50
C HIS A 144 -3.82 8.69 23.31
N HIS A 145 -3.30 8.42 22.11
CA HIS A 145 -1.88 8.42 21.80
C HIS A 145 -1.57 9.27 20.56
N GLY A 146 -0.40 9.91 20.52
CA GLY A 146 0.02 10.72 19.36
C GLY A 146 -0.73 12.03 19.15
N ARG A 147 -1.62 12.43 20.07
CA ARG A 147 -2.41 13.68 20.00
C ARG A 147 -3.19 13.80 18.67
N LEU A 148 -3.74 12.67 18.23
CA LEU A 148 -4.59 12.60 17.06
C LEU A 148 -6.01 13.04 17.45
N THR A 149 -6.64 13.78 16.56
CA THR A 149 -8.08 14.06 16.60
C THR A 149 -8.87 12.82 16.16
N ALA A 150 -10.16 12.78 16.48
CA ALA A 150 -11.03 11.68 16.06
C ALA A 150 -11.04 11.49 14.52
N THR A 151 -10.89 12.57 13.75
CA THR A 151 -10.83 12.53 12.28
C THR A 151 -9.48 12.04 11.75
N GLU A 152 -8.38 12.20 12.50
CA GLU A 152 -7.04 11.79 12.09
C GLU A 152 -6.73 10.32 12.42
N VAL A 153 -7.38 9.75 13.44
CA VAL A 153 -7.16 8.34 13.84
C VAL A 153 -7.36 7.37 12.67
N PRO A 154 -8.46 7.41 11.89
CA PRO A 154 -8.64 6.52 10.76
C PRO A 154 -7.53 6.65 9.70
N PHE A 155 -7.07 7.88 9.41
CA PHE A 155 -5.97 8.11 8.47
C PHE A 155 -4.66 7.51 8.97
N MET A 156 -4.38 7.63 10.27
CA MET A 156 -3.16 7.06 10.84
C MET A 156 -3.20 5.53 10.84
N VAL A 157 -4.34 4.93 11.21
CA VAL A 157 -4.54 3.47 11.14
C VAL A 157 -4.30 2.96 9.72
N GLU A 158 -4.90 3.63 8.74
CA GLU A 158 -4.74 3.26 7.34
C GLU A 158 -3.30 3.46 6.85
N THR A 159 -2.63 4.55 7.26
CA THR A 159 -1.22 4.79 6.96
C THR A 159 -0.34 3.64 7.46
N LEU A 160 -0.51 3.23 8.72
CA LEU A 160 0.25 2.13 9.32
C LEU A 160 -0.13 0.77 8.71
N ARG A 161 -1.40 0.55 8.36
CA ARG A 161 -1.88 -0.67 7.68
C ARG A 161 -1.20 -0.83 6.32
N ARG A 162 -1.11 0.24 5.53
CA ARG A 162 -0.41 0.21 4.23
C ARG A 162 1.04 -0.23 4.37
N GLN A 163 1.75 0.19 5.41
CA GLN A 163 3.15 -0.22 5.65
C GLN A 163 3.34 -1.74 5.88
N LEU A 164 2.27 -2.46 6.25
CA LEU A 164 2.28 -3.92 6.44
C LEU A 164 1.95 -4.67 5.15
N GLN A 165 1.27 -4.03 4.21
CA GLN A 165 0.85 -4.63 2.94
C GLN A 165 1.93 -4.52 1.86
N THR A 166 2.92 -3.68 2.10
CA THR A 166 4.12 -3.55 1.28
C THR A 166 5.18 -4.53 1.75
N THR A 167 5.82 -5.27 0.82
CA THR A 167 6.86 -6.24 1.17
C THR A 167 8.22 -5.68 0.76
N SER A 168 9.03 -5.18 1.70
CA SER A 168 10.45 -4.92 1.37
C SER A 168 11.19 -6.23 1.58
N LYS A 169 11.70 -6.79 0.48
CA LYS A 169 12.83 -7.72 0.55
C LYS A 169 14.12 -6.95 0.53
#